data_AF-A0A8T5F7T7-F1
#
_entry.id   AF-A0A8T5F7T7-F1
#
_cell.length_a   1.000
_cell.length_b   1.000
_cell.length_c   1.000
_cell.angle_alpha   90.00
_cell.angle_beta   90.00
_cell.angle_gamma   90.00
#
_symmetry.space_group_name_H-M   'P 1'
#
loop_
_entity.id
_entity.type
_entity.pdbx_description
1 polymer ?
#
loop_
_entity_poly.entity_id
_entity_poly.type
_entity_poly.pdbx_seq_one_letter_code
_entity_poly.pdbx_strand_id
1 'polypeptide(L)'
;MTEITFHGGVNDIGGNKFLVESKDTKVFMDFGMSFSQEGQFFSQFLGARTSNSLKDMFELGILPKIKGLYRRDYARHMDFDGNEDTEIDAVLL
;
A
#
# COMPACT_ATOMS: atom_id res chain seq x y z
N MET A 1 23.52 -7.68 2.66
CA MET A 1 23.23 -6.71 1.57
C MET A 1 21.97 -5.98 1.97
N THR A 2 21.83 -4.71 1.63
CA THR A 2 20.61 -3.94 1.86
C THR A 2 19.92 -3.77 0.53
N GLU A 3 18.63 -4.08 0.46
CA GLU A 3 17.80 -3.96 -0.72
C GLU A 3 16.73 -2.88 -0.49
N ILE A 4 16.41 -2.14 -1.56
CA ILE A 4 15.36 -1.12 -1.54
C ILE A 4 14.44 -1.40 -2.72
N THR A 5 13.17 -1.66 -2.42
CA THR A 5 12.13 -1.91 -3.42
C THR A 5 11.13 -0.77 -3.44
N PHE A 6 10.95 -0.13 -4.59
CA PHE A 6 10.03 0.99 -4.74
C PHE A 6 8.65 0.50 -5.18
N HIS A 7 7.64 0.74 -4.35
CA HIS A 7 6.24 0.42 -4.62
C HIS A 7 5.38 1.64 -4.97
N GLY A 8 5.89 2.86 -4.77
CA GLY A 8 5.21 4.11 -5.09
C GLY A 8 6.15 5.32 -4.97
N GLY A 9 5.76 6.44 -5.59
CA GLY A 9 6.56 7.68 -5.63
C GLY A 9 7.63 7.71 -6.74
N VAL A 10 7.69 6.72 -7.62
CA VAL A 10 8.63 6.71 -8.74
C VAL A 10 8.08 7.55 -9.90
N ASN A 11 8.82 8.58 -10.29
CA ASN A 11 8.40 9.56 -11.32
C ASN A 11 7.06 10.23 -11.00
N ASP A 12 6.71 10.36 -9.73
CA ASP A 12 5.43 10.90 -9.27
C ASP A 12 5.63 11.88 -8.11
N ILE A 13 4.69 12.79 -7.93
CA ILE A 13 4.67 13.70 -6.79
C ILE A 13 3.77 13.11 -5.71
N GLY A 14 4.38 12.73 -4.59
CA GLY A 14 3.69 12.02 -3.51
C GLY A 14 3.60 10.52 -3.78
N GLY A 15 2.86 9.82 -2.93
CA GLY A 15 2.67 8.37 -3.10
C GLY A 15 3.84 7.49 -2.67
N ASN A 16 4.85 8.07 -1.98
CA ASN A 16 6.04 7.37 -1.54
C ASN A 16 5.67 6.12 -0.74
N LYS A 17 6.16 4.97 -1.23
CA LYS A 17 6.00 3.66 -0.61
C LYS A 17 7.21 2.85 -1.02
N PHE A 18 8.14 2.60 -0.11
CA PHE A 18 9.28 1.75 -0.44
C PHE A 18 9.67 0.87 0.74
N LEU A 19 10.04 -0.36 0.40
CA LEU A 19 10.45 -1.37 1.35
C LEU A 19 11.97 -1.36 1.43
N VAL A 20 12.50 -1.31 2.66
CA VAL A 20 13.92 -1.45 2.94
C VAL A 20 14.14 -2.76 3.67
N GLU A 21 14.92 -3.64 3.05
CA GLU A 21 15.24 -4.96 3.61
C GLU A 21 16.74 -5.05 3.91
N SER A 22 17.08 -5.45 5.13
CA SER A 22 18.47 -5.71 5.51
C SER A 22 18.52 -6.84 6.53
N LYS A 23 19.23 -7.92 6.19
CA LYS A 23 19.27 -9.16 6.99
C LYS A 23 17.84 -9.69 7.19
N ASP A 24 17.42 -9.87 8.44
CA ASP A 24 16.09 -10.38 8.82
C ASP A 24 15.13 -9.24 9.18
N THR A 25 15.44 -8.00 8.80
CA THR A 25 14.63 -6.82 9.12
C THR A 25 14.04 -6.20 7.86
N LYS A 26 12.73 -5.97 7.87
CA LYS A 26 11.93 -5.35 6.82
C LYS A 26 11.22 -4.12 7.37
N VAL A 27 11.61 -2.93 6.91
CA VAL A 27 10.96 -1.67 7.28
C VAL A 27 10.29 -1.06 6.06
N PHE A 28 9.01 -0.73 6.20
CA PHE A 28 8.27 0.01 5.17
C PHE A 28 8.38 1.51 5.43
N MET A 29 8.73 2.26 4.40
CA MET A 29 8.97 3.70 4.47
C MET A 29 7.84 4.43 3.75
N ASP A 30 7.14 5.26 4.52
CA ASP A 30 5.97 6.05 4.14
C ASP A 30 4.80 5.17 3.66
N PHE A 31 3.58 5.72 3.68
CA PHE A 31 2.41 5.13 3.06
C PHE A 31 1.54 6.20 2.37
N GLY A 32 2.20 7.23 1.85
CA GLY A 32 1.57 8.41 1.26
C GLY A 32 0.68 8.10 0.06
N MET A 33 -0.27 8.99 -0.20
CA MET A 33 -1.18 8.91 -1.35
C MET A 33 -0.51 9.47 -2.61
N SER A 34 -0.66 8.78 -3.74
CA SER A 34 -0.28 9.31 -5.07
C SER A 34 -1.42 10.19 -5.58
N PHE A 35 -1.15 11.48 -5.77
CA PHE A 35 -2.15 12.41 -6.32
C PHE A 35 -2.44 12.14 -7.80
N SER A 36 -1.45 11.65 -8.55
CA SER A 36 -1.62 11.34 -9.97
C SER A 36 -2.48 10.08 -10.19
N GLN A 37 -2.36 9.06 -9.33
CA GLN A 37 -3.23 7.88 -9.38
C GLN A 37 -4.62 8.18 -8.84
N GLU A 38 -4.72 8.93 -7.74
CA GLU A 38 -6.00 9.34 -7.15
C GLU A 38 -6.83 10.16 -8.15
N GLY A 39 -6.22 11.18 -8.77
CA GLY A 39 -6.88 12.06 -9.73
C GLY A 39 -7.30 11.41 -11.05
N GLN A 40 -6.91 10.16 -11.33
CA GLN A 40 -7.39 9.41 -12.49
C GLN A 40 -8.81 8.84 -12.27
N PHE A 41 -9.14 8.51 -11.03
CA PHE A 41 -10.36 7.76 -10.70
C PHE A 41 -11.30 8.54 -9.79
N PHE A 42 -10.76 9.45 -9.01
CA PHE A 42 -11.50 10.20 -8.02
C PHE A 42 -11.49 11.69 -8.37
N SER A 43 -12.54 12.37 -7.91
CA SER A 43 -12.72 13.80 -8.07
C SER A 43 -13.42 14.34 -6.83
N GLN A 44 -13.62 15.66 -6.75
CA GLN A 44 -14.24 16.32 -5.60
C GLN A 44 -15.55 15.67 -5.12
N PHE A 45 -16.32 15.04 -6.01
CA PHE A 45 -17.60 14.39 -5.69
C PHE A 45 -17.62 12.88 -5.95
N LEU A 46 -16.50 12.28 -6.39
CA LEU A 46 -16.38 10.86 -6.69
C LEU A 46 -15.20 10.28 -5.93
N GLY A 47 -15.46 9.45 -4.93
CA GLY A 47 -14.43 8.77 -4.14
C GLY A 47 -14.57 7.25 -4.17
N ALA A 48 -13.63 6.57 -3.53
CA ALA A 48 -13.72 5.13 -3.30
C ALA A 48 -15.00 4.78 -2.55
N ARG A 49 -15.61 3.63 -2.89
CA ARG A 49 -16.81 3.17 -2.19
C ARG A 49 -16.47 2.88 -0.74
N THR A 50 -17.16 3.51 0.20
CA THR A 50 -16.84 3.43 1.62
C THR A 50 -16.90 1.99 2.15
N SER A 51 -17.82 1.18 1.63
CA SER A 51 -17.98 -0.23 2.02
C SER A 51 -16.95 -1.19 1.41
N ASN A 52 -16.13 -0.74 0.45
CA ASN A 52 -15.21 -1.61 -0.30
C ASN A 52 -13.88 -0.93 -0.69
N SER A 53 -13.48 0.09 0.08
CA SER A 53 -12.42 1.02 -0.31
C SER A 53 -11.09 0.33 -0.61
N LEU A 54 -10.64 -0.61 0.22
CA LEU A 54 -9.37 -1.33 0.00
C LEU A 54 -9.40 -2.17 -1.29
N LYS A 55 -10.49 -2.91 -1.55
CA LYS A 55 -10.66 -3.68 -2.79
C LYS A 55 -10.59 -2.76 -4.01
N ASP A 56 -11.28 -1.63 -3.97
CA ASP A 56 -11.26 -0.64 -5.06
C ASP A 56 -9.83 -0.09 -5.26
N MET A 57 -9.14 0.27 -4.19
CA MET A 57 -7.77 0.79 -4.28
C MET A 57 -6.77 -0.24 -4.85
N PHE A 58 -6.94 -1.53 -4.56
CA PHE A 58 -6.13 -2.59 -5.17
C PHE A 58 -6.47 -2.79 -6.65
N GLU A 59 -7.75 -2.82 -7.00
CA GLU A 59 -8.21 -3.00 -8.38
C GLU A 59 -7.76 -1.84 -9.29
N LEU A 60 -7.79 -0.61 -8.76
CA LEU A 60 -7.34 0.60 -9.45
C LEU A 60 -5.80 0.76 -9.44
N GLY A 61 -5.05 -0.13 -8.79
CA GLY A 61 -3.59 -0.08 -8.71
C GLY A 61 -3.05 1.08 -7.85
N ILE A 62 -3.88 1.71 -7.02
CA ILE A 62 -3.50 2.81 -6.11
C ILE A 62 -2.72 2.26 -4.91
N LEU A 63 -3.11 1.08 -4.42
CA LEU A 63 -2.40 0.37 -3.37
C LEU A 63 -1.72 -0.89 -3.93
N PRO A 64 -0.44 -1.14 -3.57
CA PRO A 64 0.25 -2.36 -3.97
C PRO A 64 -0.17 -3.53 -3.07
N LYS A 65 -0.37 -4.73 -3.63
CA LYS A 65 -0.54 -5.95 -2.81
C LYS A 65 0.85 -6.43 -2.36
N ILE A 66 1.16 -6.25 -1.08
CA ILE A 66 2.45 -6.60 -0.48
C ILE A 66 2.21 -7.59 0.65
N LYS A 67 2.86 -8.74 0.53
CA LYS A 67 2.71 -9.86 1.46
C LYS A 67 3.10 -9.43 2.89
N GLY A 68 2.23 -9.69 3.85
CA GLY A 68 2.50 -9.46 5.27
C GLY A 68 2.55 -7.99 5.69
N LEU A 69 2.15 -7.05 4.82
CA LEU A 69 2.09 -5.62 5.14
C LEU A 69 0.74 -5.19 5.73
N TYR A 70 -0.36 -5.71 5.17
CA TYR A 70 -1.69 -5.30 5.56
C TYR A 70 -2.19 -6.04 6.81
N ARG A 71 -3.11 -5.41 7.54
CA ARG A 71 -3.73 -6.02 8.71
C ARG A 71 -4.60 -7.22 8.31
N ARG A 72 -4.34 -8.38 8.92
CA ARG A 72 -5.04 -9.65 8.65
C ARG A 72 -6.54 -9.62 8.93
N ASP A 73 -6.99 -8.83 9.91
CA ASP A 73 -8.43 -8.69 10.19
C ASP A 73 -9.16 -7.95 9.07
N TYR A 74 -8.54 -6.90 8.52
CA TYR A 74 -9.04 -6.20 7.34
C TYR A 74 -8.94 -7.03 6.07
N ALA A 75 -7.86 -7.80 5.88
CA ALA A 75 -7.72 -8.70 4.75
C ALA A 75 -8.84 -9.74 4.69
N ARG A 76 -9.18 -10.35 5.84
CA ARG A 76 -10.32 -11.27 5.95
C ARG A 76 -11.66 -10.58 5.76
N HIS A 77 -11.86 -9.41 6.38
CA HIS A 77 -13.12 -8.68 6.31
C HIS A 77 -13.42 -8.21 4.89
N MET A 78 -12.41 -7.69 4.21
CA MET A 78 -12.51 -7.16 2.86
C MET A 78 -12.30 -8.25 1.81
N ASP A 79 -11.92 -9.48 2.19
CA ASP A 79 -11.73 -10.63 1.32
C ASP A 79 -10.74 -10.32 0.16
N PHE A 80 -9.49 -10.02 0.54
CA PHE A 80 -8.36 -9.88 -0.38
C PHE A 80 -7.14 -10.69 0.08
N ASP A 81 -6.21 -10.94 -0.84
CA ASP A 81 -4.96 -11.67 -0.60
C ASP A 81 -4.03 -10.88 0.35
N GLY A 82 -4.17 -11.14 1.66
CA GLY A 82 -3.42 -10.50 2.75
C GLY A 82 -3.57 -11.19 4.10
N ASN A 83 -3.84 -12.50 4.10
CA ASN A 83 -4.18 -13.28 5.30
C ASN A 83 -2.96 -13.89 6.01
N GLU A 84 -1.78 -13.80 5.39
CA GLU A 84 -0.49 -14.21 5.93
C GLU A 84 -0.08 -13.44 7.19
N ASP A 85 0.85 -14.01 7.96
CA ASP A 85 1.47 -13.33 9.09
C ASP A 85 2.21 -12.07 8.66
N THR A 86 2.24 -11.07 9.56
CA THR A 86 2.95 -9.82 9.32
C THR A 86 4.45 -10.10 9.17
N GLU A 87 5.01 -9.69 8.03
CA GLU A 87 6.45 -9.81 7.72
C GLU A 87 7.18 -8.47 7.85
N ILE A 88 6.46 -7.39 8.15
CA ILE A 88 7.00 -6.03 8.24
C ILE A 88 7.21 -5.67 9.71
N ASP A 89 8.45 -5.35 10.07
CA ASP A 89 8.82 -5.04 11.47
C ASP A 89 8.38 -3.64 11.89
N ALA A 90 8.38 -2.69 10.95
CA ALA A 90 7.98 -1.31 11.21
C ALA A 90 7.47 -0.62 9.95
N VAL A 91 6.59 0.37 10.15
CA VAL A 91 6.21 1.37 9.16
C VAL A 91 6.61 2.74 9.71
N LEU A 92 7.41 3.49 8.95
CA LEU A 92 7.83 4.85 9.31
C LEU A 92 7.05 5.86 8.46
N LEU A 93 6.43 6.86 9.11
CA LEU A 93 5.59 7.89 8.50
C LEU A 93 6.16 9.29 8.73
#